data_AF-A0A814M0A2-F1
#
_entry.id   AF-A0A814M0A2-F1
#
_cell.length_a   1.000
_cell.length_b   1.000
_cell.length_c   1.000
_cell.angle_alpha   90.00
_cell.angle_beta   90.00
_cell.angle_gamma   90.00
#
_symmetry.space_group_name_H-M   'P 1'
#
loop_
_entity.id
_entity.type
_entity.pdbx_description
1 polymer ?
#
loop_
_entity_poly.entity_id
_entity_poly.type
_entity_poly.pdbx_seq_one_letter_code
_entity_poly.pdbx_strand_id
1 'polypeptide(L)'
;MENSVNYLAKLEKIDLYFCVENVLCSIGPICSIIAARNGKKAWLKCEILISVVLGLLLIFNPSLLMSYMFNSKLEEYHFFLCSLYGFYIIYSIFTPLYLLNSLDESVFYGHHWAKIISSTLIIFDQIFSYNEGIHWKYKVFCLLTPIFITNLAINVYYLLKTNKPWGRHPYTDTVNCIARIDTFVFLITGIIMYAFPKSMCDLAFLNDENKNDLNDSYKSLCRASGAILLSLSLESYCLSEFLFLRDKKQFMLARLVGGLLKTLILSYDFIWLSKFSVQAFLMFFTICTSYNLIVLYGYLITPKEPFKTKKQSQ
;
A
#
# COMPACT_ATOMS: atom_id res chain seq x y z
N MET A 1 27.54 8.62 -34.28
CA MET A 1 26.75 9.21 -33.17
C MET A 1 25.68 8.25 -32.64
N GLU A 2 25.02 7.41 -33.44
CA GLU A 2 24.07 6.39 -32.92
C GLU A 2 24.72 5.35 -31.98
N ASN A 3 25.94 4.88 -32.27
CA ASN A 3 26.62 3.89 -31.43
C ASN A 3 27.07 4.42 -30.06
N SER A 4 27.34 5.73 -29.93
CA SER A 4 27.70 6.35 -28.65
C SER A 4 26.47 6.63 -27.76
N VAL A 5 25.32 6.96 -28.37
CA VAL A 5 24.04 7.10 -27.65
C VAL A 5 23.56 5.75 -27.12
N ASN A 6 23.70 4.67 -27.91
CA ASN A 6 23.38 3.32 -27.47
C ASN A 6 24.30 2.80 -26.35
N TYR A 7 25.58 3.21 -26.33
CA TYR A 7 26.49 2.84 -25.24
C TYR A 7 26.18 3.57 -23.94
N LEU A 8 25.87 4.87 -24.00
CA LEU A 8 25.49 5.67 -22.84
C LEU A 8 24.15 5.21 -22.24
N ALA A 9 23.14 4.94 -23.06
CA ALA A 9 21.86 4.40 -22.59
C ALA A 9 21.99 2.99 -21.97
N LYS A 10 22.99 2.22 -22.39
CA LYS A 10 23.30 0.89 -21.84
C LYS A 10 24.06 0.99 -20.52
N LEU A 11 24.97 1.96 -20.38
CA LEU A 11 25.68 2.27 -19.13
C LEU A 11 24.75 2.86 -18.06
N GLU A 12 23.89 3.83 -18.41
CA GLU A 12 22.88 4.38 -17.49
C GLU A 12 21.91 3.30 -16.98
N LYS A 13 21.52 2.37 -17.85
CA LYS A 13 20.73 1.21 -17.43
C LYS A 13 21.49 0.36 -16.42
N ILE A 14 22.76 0.00 -16.68
CA ILE A 14 23.59 -0.86 -15.81
C ILE A 14 23.84 -0.23 -14.42
N ASP A 15 24.05 1.09 -14.34
CA ASP A 15 24.30 1.76 -13.05
C ASP A 15 23.03 1.88 -12.19
N LEU A 16 21.88 2.19 -12.80
CA LEU A 16 20.60 2.24 -12.08
C LEU A 16 20.18 0.83 -11.61
N TYR A 17 20.48 -0.16 -12.43
CA TYR A 17 20.31 -1.58 -12.20
C TYR A 17 21.09 -2.11 -11.00
N PHE A 18 22.37 -1.78 -10.91
CA PHE A 18 23.21 -2.08 -9.76
C PHE A 18 22.74 -1.35 -8.48
N CYS A 19 22.18 -0.15 -8.63
CA CYS A 19 21.66 0.65 -7.52
C CYS A 19 20.39 0.03 -6.90
N VAL A 20 19.42 -0.40 -7.72
CA VAL A 20 18.19 -1.07 -7.25
C VAL A 20 18.50 -2.36 -6.51
N GLU A 21 19.37 -3.20 -7.06
CA GLU A 21 19.73 -4.51 -6.47
C GLU A 21 20.49 -4.36 -5.14
N ASN A 22 21.49 -3.46 -5.05
CA ASN A 22 22.29 -3.33 -3.83
C ASN A 22 21.65 -2.42 -2.76
N VAL A 23 20.96 -1.35 -3.17
CA VAL A 23 20.41 -0.37 -2.23
C VAL A 23 19.08 -0.81 -1.64
N LEU A 24 18.15 -1.33 -2.45
CA LEU A 24 16.84 -1.73 -1.92
C LEU A 24 16.88 -3.09 -1.23
N CYS A 25 17.66 -4.04 -1.75
CA CYS A 25 17.59 -5.43 -1.28
C CYS A 25 18.59 -5.77 -0.17
N SER A 26 19.77 -5.16 -0.16
CA SER A 26 20.81 -5.41 0.87
C SER A 26 20.80 -4.32 1.94
N ILE A 27 20.77 -3.05 1.52
CA ILE A 27 20.78 -1.91 2.44
C ILE A 27 19.39 -1.70 3.08
N GLY A 28 18.30 -1.98 2.38
CA GLY A 28 16.92 -1.84 2.87
C GLY A 28 16.66 -2.54 4.22
N PRO A 29 16.88 -3.87 4.33
CA PRO A 29 16.75 -4.59 5.60
C PRO A 29 17.67 -4.08 6.71
N ILE A 30 18.92 -3.74 6.37
CA ILE A 30 19.90 -3.21 7.33
C ILE A 30 19.45 -1.85 7.87
N CYS A 31 19.06 -0.93 6.99
CA CYS A 31 18.51 0.37 7.35
C CYS A 31 17.24 0.22 8.19
N SER A 32 16.38 -0.74 7.86
CA SER A 32 15.17 -1.06 8.62
C SER A 32 15.50 -1.48 10.05
N ILE A 33 16.47 -2.37 10.23
CA ILE A 33 16.94 -2.83 11.55
C ILE A 33 17.57 -1.68 12.33
N ILE A 34 18.44 -0.88 11.71
CA ILE A 34 19.08 0.28 12.36
C ILE A 34 18.02 1.30 12.79
N ALA A 35 17.06 1.62 11.91
CA ALA A 35 15.96 2.53 12.22
C ALA A 35 15.08 1.98 13.36
N ALA A 36 14.79 0.68 13.36
CA ALA A 36 14.08 0.02 14.45
C ALA A 36 14.83 0.09 15.77
N ARG A 37 16.15 -0.08 15.79
CA ARG A 37 16.96 0.09 17.01
C ARG A 37 16.92 1.52 17.56
N ASN A 38 16.79 2.52 16.70
CA ASN A 38 16.65 3.93 17.07
C ASN A 38 15.23 4.30 17.55
N GLY A 39 14.32 3.34 17.60
CA GLY A 39 12.97 3.47 18.18
C GLY A 39 11.85 3.57 17.14
N LYS A 40 10.61 3.43 17.64
CA LYS A 40 9.39 3.29 16.82
C LYS A 40 9.23 4.38 15.78
N LYS A 41 9.49 5.64 16.18
CA LYS A 41 9.36 6.79 15.29
C LYS A 41 10.40 6.80 14.16
N ALA A 42 11.63 6.36 14.44
CA ALA A 42 12.67 6.25 13.43
C ALA A 42 12.35 5.14 12.43
N TRP A 43 11.84 4.00 12.93
CA TRP A 43 11.30 2.93 12.11
C TRP A 43 10.20 3.41 11.14
N LEU A 44 9.15 4.05 11.65
CA LEU A 44 8.05 4.54 10.81
C LEU A 44 8.50 5.54 9.75
N LYS A 45 9.48 6.40 10.06
CA LYS A 45 10.09 7.31 9.07
C LYS A 45 10.83 6.54 7.97
N CYS A 46 11.56 5.49 8.34
CA CYS A 46 12.26 4.63 7.40
C CYS A 46 11.26 3.91 6.48
N GLU A 47 10.18 3.37 7.05
CA GLU A 47 9.11 2.74 6.29
C GLU A 47 8.43 3.70 5.31
N ILE A 48 8.10 4.92 5.76
CA ILE A 48 7.57 6.00 4.91
C ILE A 48 8.52 6.25 3.73
N LEU A 49 9.81 6.44 3.99
CA LEU A 49 10.80 6.72 2.96
C LEU A 49 10.90 5.59 1.94
N ILE A 50 11.06 4.34 2.39
CA ILE A 50 11.21 3.17 1.52
C ILE A 50 9.95 3.00 0.67
N SER A 51 8.76 3.12 1.26
CA SER A 51 7.50 2.95 0.56
C SER A 51 7.25 4.04 -0.48
N VAL A 52 7.60 5.30 -0.17
CA VAL A 52 7.48 6.41 -1.13
C VAL A 52 8.42 6.19 -2.31
N VAL A 53 9.70 5.88 -2.04
CA VAL A 53 10.69 5.66 -3.10
C VAL A 53 10.28 4.50 -4.00
N LEU A 54 9.91 3.35 -3.40
CA LEU A 54 9.49 2.17 -4.15
C LEU A 54 8.18 2.41 -4.90
N GLY A 55 7.20 3.04 -4.26
CA GLY A 55 5.90 3.32 -4.86
C GLY A 55 6.00 4.31 -6.03
N LEU A 56 6.79 5.37 -5.92
CA LEU A 56 7.04 6.29 -7.03
C LEU A 56 7.77 5.61 -8.17
N LEU A 57 8.75 4.75 -7.88
CA LEU A 57 9.46 3.97 -8.90
C LEU A 57 8.51 3.04 -9.66
N LEU A 58 7.60 2.36 -8.95
CA LEU A 58 6.56 1.51 -9.54
C LEU A 58 5.54 2.29 -10.38
N ILE A 59 5.20 3.52 -9.98
CA ILE A 59 4.24 4.35 -10.72
C ILE A 59 4.86 4.92 -12.00
N PHE A 60 6.04 5.53 -11.89
CA PHE A 60 6.65 6.31 -12.99
C PHE A 60 7.59 5.48 -13.87
N ASN A 61 8.24 4.44 -13.33
CA ASN A 61 9.18 3.58 -14.06
C ASN A 61 8.89 2.07 -13.86
N PRO A 62 7.64 1.60 -14.12
CA PRO A 62 7.28 0.20 -13.92
C PRO A 62 8.10 -0.77 -14.79
N SER A 63 8.55 -0.35 -15.98
CA SER A 63 9.37 -1.18 -16.89
C SER A 63 10.71 -1.60 -16.30
N LEU A 64 11.33 -0.71 -15.53
CA LEU A 64 12.61 -0.98 -14.91
C LEU A 64 12.49 -2.14 -13.92
N LEU A 65 11.51 -2.08 -13.03
CA LEU A 65 11.34 -3.11 -11.99
C LEU A 65 10.72 -4.40 -12.56
N MET A 66 9.75 -4.29 -13.47
CA MET A 66 9.08 -5.46 -14.02
C MET A 66 10.00 -6.33 -14.87
N SER A 67 10.90 -5.72 -15.65
CA SER A 67 11.90 -6.45 -16.45
C SER A 67 12.95 -7.18 -15.60
N TYR A 68 13.05 -6.79 -14.32
CA TYR A 68 13.81 -7.52 -13.32
C TYR A 68 13.06 -8.62 -12.64
N MET A 69 11.82 -8.34 -12.25
CA MET A 69 11.02 -9.26 -11.46
C MET A 69 10.61 -10.47 -12.29
N PHE A 70 10.26 -10.27 -13.56
CA PHE A 70 9.68 -11.31 -14.40
C PHE A 70 10.56 -11.65 -15.60
N ASN A 71 10.65 -12.94 -15.95
CA ASN A 71 11.23 -13.39 -17.23
C ASN A 71 10.21 -13.39 -18.38
N SER A 72 8.98 -12.90 -18.15
CA SER A 72 7.95 -12.84 -19.18
C SER A 72 8.01 -11.56 -20.01
N LYS A 73 7.45 -11.64 -21.22
CA LYS A 73 7.20 -10.47 -22.05
C LYS A 73 6.22 -9.57 -21.30
N LEU A 74 6.61 -8.31 -21.11
CA LEU A 74 5.78 -7.32 -20.43
C LEU A 74 4.75 -6.78 -21.41
N GLU A 75 3.50 -6.80 -20.97
CA GLU A 75 2.34 -6.29 -21.69
C GLU A 75 1.77 -5.05 -20.99
N GLU A 76 0.88 -4.32 -21.65
CA GLU A 76 0.33 -3.06 -21.15
C GLU A 76 -0.36 -3.19 -19.78
N TYR A 77 -0.99 -4.35 -19.53
CA TYR A 77 -1.65 -4.65 -18.25
C TYR A 77 -0.68 -4.80 -17.09
N HIS A 78 0.54 -5.32 -17.32
CA HIS A 78 1.55 -5.45 -16.27
C HIS A 78 1.92 -4.08 -15.72
N PHE A 79 2.06 -3.10 -16.61
CA PHE A 79 2.39 -1.74 -16.23
C PHE A 79 1.26 -1.11 -15.42
N PHE A 80 -0.01 -1.31 -15.80
CA PHE A 80 -1.14 -0.82 -15.02
C PHE A 80 -1.16 -1.40 -13.60
N LEU A 81 -1.08 -2.73 -13.47
CA LEU A 81 -1.09 -3.39 -12.15
C LEU A 81 0.14 -3.03 -11.32
N CYS A 82 1.28 -2.79 -11.95
CA CYS A 82 2.49 -2.31 -11.30
C CYS A 82 2.29 -0.89 -10.74
N SER A 83 1.72 0.03 -11.52
CA SER A 83 1.38 1.38 -11.06
C SER A 83 0.34 1.35 -9.94
N LEU A 84 -0.67 0.49 -10.03
CA LEU A 84 -1.68 0.29 -8.99
C LEU A 84 -1.07 -0.26 -7.70
N TYR A 85 -0.17 -1.23 -7.79
CA TYR A 85 0.58 -1.76 -6.65
C TYR A 85 1.45 -0.67 -6.01
N GLY A 86 2.16 0.12 -6.82
CA GLY A 86 2.94 1.27 -6.37
C GLY A 86 2.09 2.31 -5.64
N PHE A 87 0.89 2.59 -6.15
CA PHE A 87 -0.09 3.43 -5.48
C PHE A 87 -0.45 2.88 -4.09
N TYR A 88 -0.79 1.59 -3.99
CA TYR A 88 -1.18 1.01 -2.70
C TYR A 88 -0.04 1.00 -1.69
N ILE A 89 1.21 0.84 -2.13
CA ILE A 89 2.39 1.01 -1.27
C ILE A 89 2.43 2.43 -0.69
N ILE A 90 2.27 3.46 -1.54
CA ILE A 90 2.21 4.86 -1.07
C ILE A 90 1.00 5.09 -0.16
N TYR A 91 -0.16 4.54 -0.50
CA TYR A 91 -1.36 4.69 0.33
C TYR A 91 -1.13 4.09 1.73
N SER A 92 -0.46 2.94 1.82
CA SER A 92 -0.20 2.25 3.09
C SER A 92 0.65 3.03 4.10
N ILE A 93 1.22 4.18 3.71
CA ILE A 93 2.01 5.04 4.60
C ILE A 93 1.32 6.35 4.98
N PHE A 94 0.15 6.67 4.43
CA PHE A 94 -0.53 7.90 4.84
C PHE A 94 -0.95 7.85 6.31
N THR A 95 -1.44 6.72 6.81
CA THR A 95 -1.75 6.54 8.24
C THR A 95 -0.54 6.86 9.13
N PRO A 96 0.63 6.19 9.01
CA PRO A 96 1.79 6.51 9.84
C PRO A 96 2.38 7.90 9.56
N LEU A 97 2.22 8.46 8.37
CA LEU A 97 2.70 9.82 8.05
C LEU A 97 1.93 10.89 8.83
N TYR A 98 0.60 10.84 8.81
CA TYR A 98 -0.25 11.81 9.50
C TYR A 98 -0.23 11.60 11.02
N LEU A 99 -0.06 10.35 11.47
CA LEU A 99 -0.10 9.99 12.89
C LEU A 99 1.28 9.80 13.54
N LEU A 100 2.37 10.16 12.85
CA LEU A 100 3.75 9.95 13.32
C LEU A 100 4.05 10.57 14.71
N ASN A 101 3.34 11.64 15.04
CA ASN A 101 3.50 12.38 16.29
C ASN A 101 2.38 12.08 17.31
N SER A 102 1.50 11.13 17.02
CA SER A 102 0.47 10.70 17.96
C SER A 102 1.12 10.12 19.22
N LEU A 103 0.51 10.41 20.37
CA LEU A 103 0.84 9.81 21.66
C LEU A 103 -0.01 8.57 21.95
N ASP A 104 -0.94 8.24 21.07
CA ASP A 104 -1.87 7.12 21.23
C ASP A 104 -1.23 5.81 20.75
N GLU A 105 -1.02 4.88 21.67
CA GLU A 105 -0.45 3.58 21.35
C GLU A 105 -1.39 2.72 20.47
N SER A 106 -2.70 2.98 20.47
CA SER A 106 -3.69 2.22 19.67
C SER A 106 -3.53 2.41 18.18
N VAL A 107 -3.13 3.62 17.77
CA VAL A 107 -2.79 3.94 16.39
C VAL A 107 -1.68 3.01 15.89
N PHE A 108 -0.60 2.92 16.67
CA PHE A 108 0.55 2.12 16.30
C PHE A 108 0.29 0.63 16.43
N TYR A 109 -0.53 0.21 17.39
CA TYR A 109 -0.98 -1.17 17.54
C TYR A 109 -1.71 -1.65 16.27
N GLY A 110 -2.71 -0.88 15.81
CA GLY A 110 -3.43 -1.18 14.57
C GLY A 110 -2.54 -1.20 13.34
N HIS A 111 -1.61 -0.23 13.24
CA HIS A 111 -0.64 -0.17 12.16
C HIS A 111 0.31 -1.38 12.13
N HIS A 112 0.89 -1.77 13.27
CA HIS A 112 1.80 -2.93 13.32
C HIS A 112 1.08 -4.23 12.95
N TRP A 113 -0.15 -4.44 13.44
CA TRP A 113 -0.97 -5.57 13.00
C TRP A 113 -1.25 -5.54 11.49
N ALA A 114 -1.60 -4.38 10.95
CA ALA A 114 -1.86 -4.22 9.52
C ALA A 114 -0.63 -4.61 8.69
N LYS A 115 0.57 -4.20 9.11
CA LYS A 115 1.83 -4.55 8.44
C LYS A 115 2.22 -6.01 8.59
N ILE A 116 1.91 -6.64 9.72
CA ILE A 116 2.05 -8.09 9.90
C ILE A 116 1.20 -8.84 8.89
N ILE A 117 -0.08 -8.46 8.74
CA ILE A 117 -0.99 -9.10 7.77
C ILE A 117 -0.47 -8.93 6.35
N SER A 118 -0.17 -7.70 5.91
CA SER A 118 0.31 -7.49 4.52
C SER A 118 1.62 -8.23 4.26
N SER A 119 2.59 -8.18 5.17
CA SER A 119 3.88 -8.84 4.97
C SER A 119 3.72 -10.36 4.90
N THR A 120 2.87 -10.94 5.75
CA THR A 120 2.58 -12.38 5.76
C THR A 120 1.93 -12.84 4.46
N LEU A 121 0.91 -12.11 4.00
CA LEU A 121 0.20 -12.44 2.77
C LEU A 121 1.08 -12.25 1.52
N ILE A 122 1.94 -11.22 1.48
CA ILE A 122 2.90 -11.05 0.39
C ILE A 122 3.93 -12.20 0.38
N ILE A 123 4.41 -12.64 1.54
CA ILE A 123 5.31 -13.81 1.62
C ILE A 123 4.61 -15.06 1.09
N PHE A 124 3.33 -15.28 1.45
CA PHE A 124 2.57 -16.41 0.90
C PHE A 124 2.37 -16.31 -0.60
N ASP A 125 2.03 -15.12 -1.13
CA ASP A 125 1.95 -14.92 -2.58
C ASP A 125 3.27 -15.23 -3.28
N GLN A 126 4.41 -14.81 -2.72
CA GLN A 126 5.72 -15.11 -3.26
C GLN A 126 5.98 -16.62 -3.31
N ILE A 127 5.63 -17.36 -2.25
CA ILE A 127 5.77 -18.82 -2.20
C ILE A 127 4.85 -19.50 -3.22
N PHE A 128 3.57 -19.10 -3.29
CA PHE A 128 2.62 -19.66 -4.25
C PHE A 128 3.06 -19.38 -5.69
N SER A 129 3.45 -18.14 -5.98
CA SER A 129 3.91 -17.72 -7.30
C SER A 129 5.15 -18.49 -7.73
N TYR A 130 6.09 -18.73 -6.81
CA TYR A 130 7.27 -19.54 -7.09
C TYR A 130 6.90 -21.00 -7.41
N ASN A 131 5.99 -21.60 -6.63
CA ASN A 131 5.55 -22.98 -6.82
C ASN A 131 4.71 -23.18 -8.09
N GLU A 132 3.94 -22.18 -8.51
CA GLU A 132 3.16 -22.18 -9.75
C GLU A 132 4.06 -22.04 -11.00
N GLY A 133 5.38 -21.89 -10.83
CA GLY A 133 6.32 -21.73 -11.95
C GLY A 133 6.24 -20.36 -12.60
N ILE A 134 5.56 -19.39 -11.96
CA ILE A 134 5.58 -17.99 -12.38
C ILE A 134 7.04 -17.58 -12.39
N HIS A 135 7.56 -17.18 -13.55
CA HIS A 135 8.98 -16.94 -13.78
C HIS A 135 9.52 -15.68 -13.09
N TRP A 136 9.32 -15.57 -11.78
CA TRP A 136 10.10 -14.70 -10.94
C TRP A 136 11.56 -15.06 -11.12
N LYS A 137 12.42 -14.07 -11.37
CA LYS A 137 13.86 -14.33 -11.30
C LYS A 137 14.17 -14.78 -9.88
N TYR A 138 14.70 -15.99 -9.73
CA TYR A 138 15.04 -16.59 -8.42
C TYR A 138 15.81 -15.63 -7.51
N LYS A 139 16.75 -14.87 -8.09
CA LYS A 139 17.49 -13.80 -7.39
C LYS A 139 16.56 -12.78 -6.73
N VAL A 140 15.53 -12.31 -7.43
CA VAL A 140 14.57 -11.32 -6.93
C VAL A 140 13.68 -11.89 -5.83
N PHE A 141 13.25 -13.14 -5.93
CA PHE A 141 12.54 -13.85 -4.86
C PHE A 141 13.40 -13.91 -3.58
N CYS A 142 14.67 -14.34 -3.71
CA CYS A 142 15.62 -14.36 -2.60
C CYS A 142 15.95 -12.97 -2.04
N LEU A 143 15.72 -11.88 -2.79
CA LEU A 143 16.03 -10.51 -2.39
C LEU A 143 14.83 -9.77 -1.75
N LEU A 144 13.61 -9.97 -2.24
CA LEU A 144 12.41 -9.31 -1.71
C LEU A 144 11.85 -10.02 -0.47
N THR A 145 11.95 -11.34 -0.41
CA THR A 145 11.45 -12.13 0.74
C THR A 145 12.10 -11.68 2.06
N PRO A 146 13.43 -11.47 2.15
CA PRO A 146 14.07 -10.94 3.37
C PRO A 146 13.56 -9.57 3.80
N ILE A 147 13.17 -8.68 2.87
CA ILE A 147 12.61 -7.36 3.22
C ILE A 147 11.28 -7.55 3.94
N PHE A 148 10.38 -8.37 3.41
CA PHE A 148 9.08 -8.65 4.03
C PHE A 148 9.24 -9.41 5.35
N ILE A 149 10.17 -10.35 5.45
CA ILE A 149 10.49 -11.03 6.72
C ILE A 149 11.04 -10.05 7.76
N THR A 150 11.94 -9.14 7.37
CA THR A 150 12.51 -8.13 8.26
C THR A 150 11.41 -7.17 8.74
N ASN A 151 10.55 -6.73 7.81
CA ASN A 151 9.40 -5.89 8.12
C ASN A 151 8.43 -6.59 9.10
N LEU A 152 8.12 -7.86 8.83
CA LEU A 152 7.30 -8.69 9.71
C LEU A 152 7.92 -8.79 11.11
N ALA A 153 9.20 -9.13 11.20
CA ALA A 153 9.91 -9.28 12.48
C ALA A 153 9.93 -7.97 13.29
N ILE A 154 10.20 -6.83 12.64
CA ILE A 154 10.20 -5.51 13.30
C ILE A 154 8.80 -5.16 13.82
N ASN A 155 7.75 -5.39 13.03
CA ASN A 155 6.38 -5.10 13.46
C ASN A 155 5.92 -6.04 14.58
N VAL A 156 6.29 -7.33 14.54
CA VAL A 156 6.05 -8.27 15.65
C VAL A 156 6.78 -7.80 16.91
N TYR A 157 8.04 -7.39 16.80
CA TYR A 157 8.80 -6.86 17.93
C TYR A 157 8.10 -5.65 18.58
N TYR A 158 7.65 -4.69 17.77
CA TYR A 158 6.93 -3.53 18.30
C TYR A 158 5.55 -3.86 18.83
N LEU A 159 4.86 -4.84 18.25
CA LEU A 159 3.58 -5.32 18.76
C LEU A 159 3.73 -5.96 20.15
N LEU A 160 4.75 -6.80 20.34
CA LEU A 160 5.05 -7.43 21.64
C LEU A 160 5.44 -6.42 22.73
N LYS A 161 6.02 -5.28 22.33
CA LYS A 161 6.42 -4.21 23.25
C LYS A 161 5.29 -3.23 23.57
N THR A 162 4.26 -3.16 22.71
CA THR A 162 3.14 -2.23 22.87
C THR A 162 2.08 -2.87 23.75
N ASN A 163 1.72 -2.22 24.86
CA ASN A 163 0.60 -2.70 25.66
C ASN A 163 -0.69 -2.54 24.86
N LYS A 164 -1.53 -3.58 24.84
CA LYS A 164 -2.83 -3.48 24.16
C LYS A 164 -3.60 -2.29 24.76
N PRO A 165 -3.94 -1.27 23.97
CA PRO A 165 -4.69 -0.13 24.49
C PRO A 165 -6.15 -0.54 24.69
N TRP A 166 -6.67 -0.25 25.88
CA TRP A 166 -8.07 -0.42 26.21
C TRP A 166 -8.72 0.96 26.25
N GLY A 167 -9.54 1.27 25.25
CA GLY A 167 -10.29 2.51 25.24
C GLY A 167 -11.30 2.57 24.10
N ARG A 168 -12.54 2.94 24.41
CA ARG A 168 -13.54 3.39 23.44
C ARG A 168 -13.98 4.78 23.85
N HIS A 169 -13.96 5.72 22.90
CA HIS A 169 -14.47 7.06 23.15
C HIS A 169 -16.01 7.07 22.96
N PRO A 170 -16.81 7.41 23.99
CA PRO A 170 -18.27 7.26 23.96
C PRO A 170 -18.99 8.19 22.96
N TYR A 171 -18.31 9.20 22.42
CA TYR A 171 -18.89 10.22 21.53
C TYR A 171 -18.47 10.06 20.06
N THR A 172 -18.14 8.84 19.62
CA THR A 172 -17.56 8.61 18.28
C THR A 172 -18.35 7.65 17.40
N ASP A 173 -19.59 7.34 17.74
CA ASP A 173 -20.38 6.30 17.07
C ASP A 173 -20.52 6.50 15.56
N THR A 174 -20.75 7.72 15.09
CA THR A 174 -20.88 8.01 13.66
C THR A 174 -19.56 7.84 12.92
N VAL A 175 -18.45 8.36 13.46
CA VAL A 175 -17.11 8.22 12.87
C VAL A 175 -16.67 6.76 12.88
N ASN A 176 -16.96 6.03 13.96
CA ASN A 176 -16.69 4.60 14.06
C ASN A 176 -17.54 3.80 13.07
N CYS A 177 -18.78 4.19 12.81
CA CYS A 177 -19.63 3.58 11.77
C CYS A 177 -19.00 3.75 10.39
N ILE A 178 -18.55 4.96 10.05
CA ILE A 178 -17.87 5.23 8.79
C ILE A 178 -16.57 4.44 8.67
N ALA A 179 -15.81 4.32 9.76
CA ALA A 179 -14.60 3.48 9.81
C ALA A 179 -14.90 2.01 9.54
N ARG A 180 -16.04 1.49 10.03
CA ARG A 180 -16.47 0.12 9.73
C ARG A 180 -16.84 -0.04 8.25
N ILE A 181 -17.54 0.92 7.66
CA ILE A 181 -17.81 0.92 6.22
C ILE A 181 -16.49 0.90 5.44
N ASP A 182 -15.54 1.74 5.83
CA ASP A 182 -14.19 1.79 5.27
C ASP A 182 -13.47 0.44 5.37
N THR A 183 -13.51 -0.21 6.55
CA THR A 183 -13.03 -1.58 6.74
C THR A 183 -13.69 -2.55 5.77
N PHE A 184 -15.03 -2.56 5.67
CA PHE A 184 -15.75 -3.48 4.80
C PHE A 184 -15.39 -3.30 3.32
N VAL A 185 -15.29 -2.05 2.84
CA VAL A 185 -14.92 -1.74 1.46
C VAL A 185 -13.53 -2.29 1.14
N PHE A 186 -12.54 -2.03 1.99
CA PHE A 186 -11.18 -2.52 1.78
C PHE A 186 -11.06 -4.03 1.97
N LEU A 187 -11.78 -4.61 2.93
CA LEU A 187 -11.80 -6.04 3.17
C LEU A 187 -12.33 -6.80 1.96
N ILE A 188 -13.52 -6.41 1.46
CA ILE A 188 -14.15 -7.07 0.29
C ILE A 188 -13.26 -6.92 -0.94
N THR A 189 -12.79 -5.69 -1.23
CA THR A 189 -11.93 -5.44 -2.38
C THR A 189 -10.60 -6.22 -2.26
N GLY A 190 -10.01 -6.25 -1.07
CA GLY A 190 -8.78 -6.98 -0.79
C GLY A 190 -8.93 -8.48 -0.94
N ILE A 191 -10.02 -9.08 -0.42
CA ILE A 191 -10.33 -10.50 -0.60
C ILE A 191 -10.51 -10.82 -2.09
N ILE A 192 -11.26 -10.01 -2.83
CA ILE A 192 -11.49 -10.28 -4.26
C ILE A 192 -10.18 -10.19 -5.04
N MET A 193 -9.35 -9.16 -4.81
CA MET A 193 -8.05 -9.03 -5.47
C MET A 193 -7.07 -10.15 -5.10
N TYR A 194 -7.11 -10.63 -3.85
CA TYR A 194 -6.20 -11.67 -3.37
C TYR A 194 -6.63 -13.08 -3.79
N ALA A 195 -7.90 -13.45 -3.58
CA ALA A 195 -8.40 -14.79 -3.85
C ALA A 195 -8.80 -15.00 -5.31
N PHE A 196 -9.27 -13.95 -5.99
CA PHE A 196 -9.81 -14.03 -7.36
C PHE A 196 -9.15 -13.02 -8.32
N PRO A 197 -7.81 -13.04 -8.46
CA PRO A 197 -7.09 -12.06 -9.29
C PRO A 197 -7.50 -12.08 -10.76
N LYS A 198 -7.88 -13.26 -11.29
CA LYS A 198 -8.39 -13.41 -12.67
C LYS A 198 -9.68 -12.62 -12.87
N SER A 199 -10.66 -12.78 -11.98
CA SER A 199 -11.95 -12.09 -12.07
C SER A 199 -11.80 -10.56 -12.04
N MET A 200 -10.85 -10.04 -11.26
CA MET A 200 -10.56 -8.60 -11.24
C MET A 200 -9.97 -8.10 -12.56
N CYS A 201 -9.06 -8.88 -13.16
CA CYS A 201 -8.51 -8.53 -14.46
C CYS A 201 -9.58 -8.61 -15.56
N ASP A 202 -10.44 -9.64 -15.52
CA ASP A 202 -11.52 -9.81 -16.48
C ASP A 202 -12.52 -8.64 -16.46
N LEU A 203 -12.76 -8.06 -15.27
CA LEU A 203 -13.61 -6.89 -15.06
C LEU A 203 -12.95 -5.59 -15.51
N ALA A 204 -11.65 -5.41 -15.25
CA ALA A 204 -10.92 -4.22 -15.66
C ALA A 204 -10.76 -4.11 -17.19
N PHE A 205 -10.66 -5.26 -17.87
CA PHE A 205 -10.37 -5.35 -19.31
C PHE A 205 -11.50 -6.04 -20.09
N LEU A 206 -12.76 -5.74 -19.76
CA LEU A 206 -13.95 -6.41 -20.28
C LEU A 206 -13.96 -6.66 -21.81
N ASN A 207 -13.31 -5.80 -22.61
CA ASN A 207 -13.35 -5.82 -24.08
C ASN A 207 -12.01 -6.12 -24.79
N ASP A 208 -10.98 -6.60 -24.09
CA ASP A 208 -9.71 -6.93 -24.73
C ASP A 208 -9.75 -8.34 -25.37
N GLU A 209 -9.61 -8.42 -26.69
CA GLU A 209 -9.60 -9.67 -27.47
C GLU A 209 -8.41 -10.58 -27.12
N ASN A 210 -7.34 -10.02 -26.51
CA ASN A 210 -6.15 -10.77 -26.08
C ASN A 210 -6.28 -11.37 -24.67
N LYS A 211 -7.48 -11.39 -24.08
CA LYS A 211 -7.77 -11.91 -22.72
C LYS A 211 -7.23 -13.31 -22.42
N ASN A 212 -7.08 -14.16 -23.43
CA ASN A 212 -6.67 -15.55 -23.25
C ASN A 212 -5.16 -15.72 -22.92
N ASP A 213 -4.34 -14.69 -23.13
CA ASP A 213 -2.88 -14.75 -22.93
C ASP A 213 -2.40 -14.07 -21.63
N LEU A 214 -3.31 -13.80 -20.71
CA LEU A 214 -2.99 -13.26 -19.39
C LEU A 214 -1.98 -14.20 -18.68
N ASN A 215 -0.75 -13.72 -18.52
CA ASN A 215 0.42 -14.42 -17.93
C ASN A 215 0.41 -14.38 -16.40
N ASP A 216 0.61 -15.50 -15.71
CA ASP A 216 0.48 -15.62 -14.25
C ASP A 216 1.15 -14.52 -13.39
N SER A 217 2.15 -13.79 -13.89
CA SER A 217 2.73 -12.61 -13.22
C SER A 217 1.73 -11.50 -12.84
N TYR A 218 0.62 -11.29 -13.55
CA TYR A 218 -0.42 -10.34 -13.07
C TYR A 218 -1.12 -10.83 -11.80
N LYS A 219 -1.26 -12.16 -11.62
CA LYS A 219 -1.96 -12.72 -10.46
C LYS A 219 -1.21 -12.35 -9.19
N SER A 220 0.11 -12.42 -9.22
CA SER A 220 0.97 -12.02 -8.10
C SER A 220 0.86 -10.52 -7.78
N LEU A 221 0.92 -9.63 -8.78
CA LEU A 221 0.73 -8.18 -8.53
C LEU A 221 -0.65 -7.85 -7.96
N CYS A 222 -1.68 -8.55 -8.45
CA CYS A 222 -3.05 -8.40 -7.95
C CYS A 222 -3.18 -8.91 -6.51
N ARG A 223 -2.59 -10.07 -6.19
CA ARG A 223 -2.52 -10.63 -4.83
C ARG A 223 -1.76 -9.69 -3.89
N ALA A 224 -0.59 -9.19 -4.29
CA ALA A 224 0.19 -8.23 -3.51
C ALA A 224 -0.59 -6.94 -3.22
N SER A 225 -1.33 -6.42 -4.20
CA SER A 225 -2.24 -5.28 -4.02
C SER A 225 -3.38 -5.61 -3.04
N GLY A 226 -3.98 -6.79 -3.17
CA GLY A 226 -5.02 -7.29 -2.27
C GLY A 226 -4.53 -7.41 -0.83
N ALA A 227 -3.30 -7.88 -0.61
CA ALA A 227 -2.67 -7.98 0.71
C ALA A 227 -2.53 -6.60 1.39
N ILE A 228 -2.18 -5.55 0.63
CA ILE A 228 -2.13 -4.18 1.16
C ILE A 228 -3.53 -3.68 1.50
N LEU A 229 -4.53 -3.94 0.65
CA LEU A 229 -5.92 -3.55 0.94
C LEU A 229 -6.46 -4.21 2.21
N LEU A 230 -6.16 -5.50 2.41
CA LEU A 230 -6.51 -6.22 3.64
C LEU A 230 -5.84 -5.59 4.87
N SER A 231 -4.58 -5.18 4.74
CA SER A 231 -3.87 -4.41 5.77
C SER A 231 -4.57 -3.07 6.08
N LEU A 232 -4.93 -2.30 5.05
CA LEU A 232 -5.66 -1.04 5.22
C LEU A 232 -7.02 -1.27 5.92
N SER A 233 -7.73 -2.35 5.59
CA SER A 233 -9.01 -2.68 6.25
C SER A 233 -8.86 -2.80 7.77
N LEU A 234 -7.73 -3.36 8.22
CA LEU A 234 -7.44 -3.56 9.63
C LEU A 234 -7.09 -2.25 10.34
N GLU A 235 -6.32 -1.36 9.70
CA GLU A 235 -6.08 -0.02 10.25
C GLU A 235 -7.40 0.73 10.49
N SER A 236 -8.34 0.63 9.55
CA SER A 236 -9.67 1.23 9.66
C SER A 236 -10.51 0.60 10.77
N TYR A 237 -10.36 -0.71 10.98
CA TYR A 237 -11.05 -1.43 12.04
C TYR A 237 -10.58 -0.93 13.43
N CYS A 238 -9.27 -0.76 13.58
CA CYS A 238 -8.63 -0.25 14.78
C CYS A 238 -8.94 1.22 15.08
N LEU A 239 -9.46 2.01 14.13
CA LEU A 239 -9.83 3.41 14.35
C LEU A 239 -10.78 3.60 15.54
N SER A 240 -11.66 2.62 15.76
CA SER A 240 -12.63 2.67 16.86
C SER A 240 -11.97 2.70 18.24
N GLU A 241 -10.74 2.18 18.35
CA GLU A 241 -9.94 2.09 19.57
C GLU A 241 -9.08 3.34 19.82
N PHE A 242 -9.03 4.30 18.89
CA PHE A 242 -8.25 5.52 19.07
C PHE A 242 -8.79 6.35 20.24
N LEU A 243 -7.88 6.71 21.14
CA LEU A 243 -8.09 7.52 22.33
C LEU A 243 -8.32 8.99 21.97
N PHE A 244 -7.55 9.54 21.02
CA PHE A 244 -7.64 10.96 20.69
C PHE A 244 -8.54 11.22 19.47
N LEU A 245 -9.49 12.14 19.61
CA LEU A 245 -10.36 12.58 18.52
C LEU A 245 -9.56 13.23 17.39
N ARG A 246 -8.47 13.93 17.73
CA ARG A 246 -7.55 14.49 16.73
C ARG A 246 -6.96 13.40 15.84
N ASP A 247 -6.60 12.26 16.40
CA ASP A 247 -6.00 11.15 15.63
C ASP A 247 -7.04 10.48 14.74
N LYS A 248 -8.29 10.34 15.22
CA LYS A 248 -9.39 9.88 14.35
C LYS A 248 -9.60 10.81 13.16
N LYS A 249 -9.54 12.12 13.38
CA LYS A 249 -9.67 13.12 12.31
C LYS A 249 -8.50 13.07 11.33
N GLN A 250 -7.27 12.94 11.83
CA GLN A 250 -6.05 12.78 11.03
C GLN A 250 -6.10 11.50 10.19
N PHE A 251 -6.62 10.40 10.75
CA PHE A 251 -6.83 9.15 10.03
C PHE A 251 -7.82 9.32 8.86
N MET A 252 -8.98 9.95 9.11
CA MET A 252 -9.94 10.21 8.03
C MET A 252 -9.34 11.13 6.94
N LEU A 253 -8.50 12.09 7.33
CA LEU A 253 -7.76 12.91 6.37
C LEU A 253 -6.76 12.09 5.54
N ALA A 254 -6.01 11.18 6.18
CA ALA A 254 -5.09 10.27 5.50
C ALA A 254 -5.82 9.38 4.49
N ARG A 255 -7.00 8.87 4.85
CA ARG A 255 -7.90 8.12 3.95
C ARG A 255 -8.37 8.95 2.77
N LEU A 256 -8.82 10.18 3.03
CA LEU A 256 -9.28 11.08 1.98
C LEU A 256 -8.18 11.42 0.99
N VAL A 257 -6.98 11.76 1.48
CA VAL A 257 -5.81 12.06 0.63
C VAL A 257 -5.42 10.84 -0.21
N GLY A 258 -5.41 9.64 0.40
CA GLY A 258 -5.16 8.40 -0.33
C GLY A 258 -6.19 8.10 -1.42
N GLY A 259 -7.47 8.29 -1.12
CA GLY A 259 -8.54 8.09 -2.10
C GLY A 259 -8.56 9.14 -3.21
N LEU A 260 -8.19 10.39 -2.93
CA LEU A 260 -7.99 11.42 -3.95
C LEU A 260 -6.78 11.10 -4.85
N LEU A 261 -5.67 10.66 -4.27
CA LEU A 261 -4.50 10.20 -5.03
C LEU A 261 -4.86 9.02 -5.94
N LYS A 262 -5.65 8.06 -5.45
CA LYS A 262 -6.18 6.95 -6.28
C LYS A 262 -6.92 7.46 -7.50
N THR A 263 -7.78 8.45 -7.29
CA THR A 263 -8.60 9.04 -8.35
C THR A 263 -7.74 9.76 -9.39
N LEU A 264 -6.69 10.46 -8.95
CA LEU A 264 -5.71 11.10 -9.84
C LEU A 264 -4.95 10.08 -10.69
N ILE A 265 -4.51 8.97 -10.09
CA ILE A 265 -3.79 7.91 -10.82
C ILE A 265 -4.71 7.22 -11.82
N LEU A 266 -5.95 6.90 -11.45
CA LEU A 266 -6.93 6.35 -12.40
C LEU A 266 -7.21 7.31 -13.57
N SER A 267 -7.27 8.62 -13.30
CA SER A 267 -7.45 9.63 -14.34
C SER A 267 -6.22 9.75 -15.24
N TYR A 268 -5.02 9.69 -14.67
CA TYR A 268 -3.77 9.68 -15.42
C TYR A 268 -3.66 8.45 -16.32
N ASP A 269 -3.94 7.26 -15.78
CA ASP A 269 -3.90 5.99 -16.53
C ASP A 269 -4.93 5.96 -17.67
N PHE A 270 -6.10 6.57 -17.47
CA PHE A 270 -7.11 6.68 -18.52
C PHE A 270 -6.73 7.71 -19.60
N ILE A 271 -6.38 8.94 -19.22
CA ILE A 271 -6.14 10.05 -20.16
C ILE A 271 -4.84 9.87 -20.94
N TRP A 272 -3.76 9.49 -20.26
CA TRP A 272 -2.42 9.52 -20.84
C TRP A 272 -1.94 8.17 -21.32
N LEU A 273 -2.35 7.10 -20.64
CA LEU A 273 -1.92 5.75 -20.99
C LEU A 273 -2.96 4.97 -21.81
N SER A 274 -4.21 5.45 -21.90
CA SER A 274 -5.31 4.82 -22.64
C SER A 274 -5.53 3.33 -22.28
N LYS A 275 -5.17 2.93 -21.05
CA LYS A 275 -5.16 1.53 -20.62
C LYS A 275 -6.53 0.98 -20.19
N PHE A 276 -7.55 1.83 -20.10
CA PHE A 276 -8.87 1.47 -19.63
C PHE A 276 -9.92 1.62 -20.72
N SER A 277 -10.84 0.66 -20.78
CA SER A 277 -12.11 0.92 -21.46
C SER A 277 -12.86 2.06 -20.75
N VAL A 278 -13.60 2.87 -21.52
CA VAL A 278 -14.40 3.98 -20.97
C VAL A 278 -15.35 3.48 -19.89
N GLN A 279 -15.96 2.31 -20.10
CA GLN A 279 -16.88 1.70 -19.13
C GLN A 279 -16.18 1.32 -17.81
N ALA A 280 -15.01 0.69 -17.88
CA ALA A 280 -14.23 0.34 -16.68
C ALA A 280 -13.78 1.62 -15.94
N PHE A 281 -13.29 2.63 -16.68
CA PHE A 281 -12.91 3.92 -16.09
C PHE A 281 -14.09 4.56 -15.34
N LEU A 282 -15.25 4.71 -15.99
CA LEU A 282 -16.44 5.33 -15.37
C LEU A 282 -16.89 4.56 -14.12
N MET A 283 -16.84 3.23 -14.15
CA MET A 283 -17.16 2.39 -12.99
C MET A 283 -16.19 2.62 -11.83
N PHE A 284 -14.87 2.48 -12.07
CA PHE A 284 -13.87 2.66 -11.03
C PHE A 284 -13.84 4.09 -10.49
N PHE A 285 -13.98 5.09 -11.37
CA PHE A 285 -14.04 6.50 -10.98
C PHE A 285 -15.25 6.76 -10.09
N THR A 286 -16.44 6.32 -10.48
CA THR A 286 -17.67 6.49 -9.69
C THR A 286 -17.55 5.84 -8.31
N ILE A 287 -16.99 4.63 -8.24
CA ILE A 287 -16.75 3.93 -6.96
C ILE A 287 -15.77 4.73 -6.10
N CYS A 288 -14.66 5.19 -6.66
CA CYS A 288 -13.65 5.96 -5.92
C CYS A 288 -14.20 7.31 -5.43
N THR A 289 -14.95 8.03 -6.27
CA THR A 289 -15.58 9.30 -5.88
C THR A 289 -16.62 9.08 -4.79
N SER A 290 -17.47 8.05 -4.91
CA SER A 290 -18.48 7.73 -3.89
C SER A 290 -17.83 7.37 -2.55
N TYR A 291 -16.76 6.58 -2.59
CA TYR A 291 -15.95 6.28 -1.40
C TYR A 291 -15.33 7.54 -0.78
N ASN A 292 -14.75 8.43 -1.59
CA ASN A 292 -14.18 9.69 -1.11
C ASN A 292 -15.22 10.58 -0.43
N LEU A 293 -16.47 10.60 -0.91
CA LEU A 293 -17.56 11.33 -0.26
C LEU A 293 -17.88 10.76 1.13
N ILE A 294 -17.90 9.43 1.28
CA ILE A 294 -18.11 8.76 2.57
C ILE A 294 -17.00 9.12 3.57
N VAL A 295 -15.75 9.06 3.13
CA VAL A 295 -14.60 9.41 3.98
C VAL A 295 -14.58 10.90 4.32
N LEU A 296 -14.90 11.77 3.36
CA LEU A 296 -15.02 13.21 3.57
C LEU A 296 -16.10 13.53 4.61
N TYR A 297 -17.26 12.86 4.52
CA TYR A 297 -18.31 12.97 5.53
C TYR A 297 -17.80 12.57 6.93
N GLY A 298 -17.03 11.47 7.01
CA GLY A 298 -16.37 11.03 8.25
C GLY A 298 -15.40 12.07 8.82
N TYR A 299 -14.61 12.70 7.97
CA TYR A 299 -13.68 13.77 8.36
C TYR A 299 -14.42 15.01 8.90
N LEU A 300 -15.50 15.43 8.24
CA LEU A 300 -16.27 16.62 8.61
C LEU A 300 -17.06 16.44 9.91
N ILE A 301 -17.64 15.25 10.13
CA ILE A 301 -18.44 14.96 11.32
C ILE A 301 -17.59 14.62 12.55
N THR A 302 -16.28 14.40 12.39
CA THR A 302 -15.40 14.11 13.53
C THR A 302 -15.35 15.32 14.47
N PRO A 303 -15.80 15.16 15.74
CA PRO A 303 -15.86 16.27 16.69
C PRO A 303 -14.46 16.79 17.02
N LYS A 304 -14.38 18.09 17.34
CA LYS A 304 -13.15 18.67 17.89
C LYS A 304 -12.94 18.14 19.31
N GLU A 305 -11.68 18.03 19.72
CA GLU A 305 -11.39 17.70 21.12
C GLU A 305 -12.04 18.74 22.04
N PRO A 306 -12.76 18.32 23.08
CA PRO A 306 -13.26 19.26 24.07
C PRO A 306 -12.05 19.96 24.68
N PHE A 307 -12.05 21.30 24.64
CA PHE A 307 -11.04 22.07 25.36
C PHE A 307 -11.05 21.57 26.80
N LYS A 308 -9.88 21.13 27.31
CA LYS A 308 -9.71 21.00 28.76
C LYS A 308 -9.93 22.39 29.32
N THR A 309 -11.16 22.69 29.75
CA THR A 309 -11.40 23.76 30.69
C THR A 309 -10.46 23.46 31.85
N LYS A 310 -9.46 24.32 32.04
CA LYS A 310 -8.64 24.33 33.25
C LYS A 310 -9.64 24.36 34.39
N LYS A 311 -9.93 23.22 34.99
CA LYS A 311 -10.56 23.18 36.30
C LYS A 311 -9.56 23.89 37.20
N GLN A 312 -9.95 25.09 37.61
CA GLN A 312 -9.32 25.84 38.68
C GLN A 312 -9.15 24.86 39.84
N SER A 313 -7.92 24.47 40.12
CA SER A 313 -7.54 23.92 41.41
C SER A 313 -7.75 25.04 42.42
N GLN A 314 -8.92 25.04 43.05
CA GLN A 314 -9.07 25.55 44.42
C GLN A 314 -8.54 24.47 45.36
#